data_AF-A0A651H752-F1
#
_entry.id   AF-A0A651H752-F1
#
_cell.length_a   1.000
_cell.length_b   1.000
_cell.length_c   1.000
_cell.angle_alpha   90.00
_cell.angle_beta   90.00
_cell.angle_gamma   90.00
#
_symmetry.space_group_name_H-M   'P 1'
#
loop_
_entity.id
_entity.type
_entity.pdbx_description
1 polymer ?
#
loop_
_entity_poly.entity_id
_entity_poly.type
_entity_poly.pdbx_seq_one_letter_code
_entity_poly.pdbx_strand_id
1 'polypeptide(L)'
;GLEQGEGLLIVPSRGIHMWGMRFPLDVLLLDEERRVKALHPGIAPGEATGFVKGVRYALEVPVGTIEATGTREGDILEWETA
;
A
#
# COMPACT_ATOMS: atom_id res chain seq x y z
N GLY A 1 -2.00 -9.26 -12.22
CA GLY A 1 -1.72 -7.98 -11.54
C GLY A 1 -3.02 -7.39 -11.09
N LEU A 2 -2.97 -6.28 -10.37
CA LEU A 2 -4.08 -5.33 -10.30
C LEU A 2 -4.06 -4.47 -11.58
N GLU A 3 -5.22 -4.05 -12.07
CA GLU A 3 -5.32 -3.11 -13.19
C GLU A 3 -5.25 -1.65 -12.72
N GLN A 4 -4.92 -0.72 -13.62
CA GLN A 4 -4.87 0.70 -13.27
C GLN A 4 -6.24 1.20 -12.80
N GLY A 5 -6.25 1.86 -11.65
CA GLY A 5 -7.48 2.28 -10.97
C GLY A 5 -8.06 1.24 -10.00
N GLU A 6 -7.52 0.02 -9.96
CA GLU A 6 -7.83 -0.96 -8.94
C GLU A 6 -6.85 -0.87 -7.75
N GLY A 7 -7.30 -1.37 -6.60
CA GLY A 7 -6.48 -1.49 -5.40
C GLY A 7 -7.08 -2.51 -4.45
N LEU A 8 -6.23 -3.10 -3.60
CA LEU A 8 -6.64 -3.98 -2.52
C LEU A 8 -6.26 -3.35 -1.18
N LEU A 9 -7.27 -3.06 -0.35
CA LEU A 9 -7.07 -2.57 1.00
C LEU A 9 -7.10 -3.74 1.99
N ILE A 10 -5.96 -4.07 2.59
CA ILE A 10 -5.84 -5.15 3.57
C ILE A 10 -5.99 -4.60 4.99
N VAL A 11 -6.96 -5.15 5.73
CA VAL A 11 -7.31 -4.69 7.09
C VAL A 11 -7.60 -5.87 8.01
N PRO A 12 -7.00 -5.92 9.22
CA PRO A 12 -5.88 -5.09 9.67
C PRO A 12 -4.56 -5.55 9.05
N SER A 13 -3.68 -4.61 8.71
CA SER A 13 -2.31 -4.91 8.28
C SER A 13 -1.32 -3.87 8.81
N ARG A 14 -0.13 -4.30 9.20
CA ARG A 14 0.98 -3.41 9.65
C ARG A 14 2.14 -3.39 8.65
N GLY A 15 1.94 -4.01 7.49
CA GLY A 15 2.94 -4.32 6.50
C GLY A 15 2.55 -5.59 5.74
N ILE A 16 3.07 -5.74 4.52
CA ILE A 16 2.77 -6.89 3.66
C ILE A 16 4.04 -7.67 3.35
N HIS A 17 3.84 -8.91 2.92
CA HIS A 17 4.89 -9.73 2.33
C HIS A 17 4.50 -10.12 0.91
N MET A 18 5.48 -10.28 0.03
CA MET A 18 5.28 -10.65 -1.37
C MET A 18 5.63 -12.11 -1.65
N TRP A 19 5.70 -12.99 -0.63
CA TRP A 19 5.89 -14.42 -0.84
C TRP A 19 4.72 -15.03 -1.60
N GLY A 20 5.02 -15.73 -2.70
CA GLY A 20 4.01 -16.32 -3.58
C GLY A 20 3.44 -15.36 -4.63
N MET A 21 3.75 -14.06 -4.56
CA MET A 21 3.40 -13.09 -5.59
C MET A 21 4.27 -13.28 -6.84
N ARG A 22 3.72 -12.94 -8.01
CA ARG A 22 4.39 -13.10 -9.32
C ARG A 22 4.69 -11.78 -10.01
N PHE A 23 4.21 -10.68 -9.46
CA PHE A 23 4.37 -9.33 -10.01
C PHE A 23 4.62 -8.34 -8.85
N PRO A 24 5.36 -7.25 -9.12
CA PRO A 24 5.57 -6.21 -8.13
C PRO A 24 4.31 -5.37 -7.91
N LEU A 25 4.28 -4.65 -6.79
CA LEU A 25 3.19 -3.73 -6.42
C LEU A 25 3.76 -2.43 -5.88
N ASP A 26 2.96 -1.37 -5.91
CA ASP A 26 3.16 -0.22 -5.04
C ASP A 26 2.34 -0.44 -3.77
N VAL A 27 2.91 -0.14 -2.61
CA VAL A 27 2.22 -0.31 -1.31
C VAL A 27 2.25 0.97 -0.50
N LEU A 28 1.07 1.39 -0.04
CA LEU A 28 0.90 2.49 0.89
C LEU A 28 0.51 1.92 2.25
N LEU A 29 1.28 2.24 3.29
CA LEU A 29 0.95 1.85 4.66
C LEU A 29 0.30 3.04 5.38
N LEU A 30 -0.90 2.85 5.92
CA LEU A 30 -1.71 3.92 6.53
C LEU A 30 -1.99 3.67 8.00
N ASP A 31 -2.08 4.73 8.80
CA ASP A 31 -2.53 4.68 10.19
C ASP A 31 -4.07 4.64 10.31
N GLU A 32 -4.57 4.58 11.55
CA GLU A 32 -6.01 4.59 11.88
C GLU A 32 -6.76 5.82 11.35
N GLU A 33 -6.07 6.94 11.18
CA GLU A 33 -6.61 8.19 10.65
C GLU A 33 -6.49 8.25 9.11
N ARG A 34 -6.14 7.12 8.47
CA ARG A 34 -5.95 6.98 7.02
C ARG A 34 -4.80 7.81 6.46
N ARG A 35 -3.86 8.22 7.33
CA ARG A 35 -2.68 8.98 6.93
C ARG A 35 -1.58 8.04 6.46
N VAL A 36 -0.94 8.37 5.34
CA VAL A 36 0.22 7.66 4.82
C VAL A 36 1.39 7.74 5.80
N LYS A 37 1.82 6.58 6.28
CA LYS A 37 2.96 6.43 7.20
C LYS A 37 4.24 5.96 6.51
N ALA A 38 4.10 5.22 5.42
CA ALA A 38 5.22 4.75 4.60
C ALA A 38 4.74 4.43 3.19
N LEU A 39 5.63 4.61 2.22
CA LEU A 39 5.43 4.30 0.82
C LEU A 39 6.51 3.31 0.35
N HIS A 40 6.09 2.25 -0.33
CA HIS A 40 6.96 1.25 -0.91
C HIS A 40 6.67 1.11 -2.41
N PRO A 41 7.31 1.92 -3.26
CA PRO A 41 7.15 1.81 -4.70
C PRO A 41 7.84 0.54 -5.22
N GLY A 42 7.13 -0.22 -6.06
CA GLY A 42 7.68 -1.36 -6.78
C GLY A 42 8.20 -2.52 -5.91
N ILE A 43 7.57 -2.81 -4.77
CA ILE A 43 7.96 -3.94 -3.93
C ILE A 43 7.90 -5.26 -4.72
N ALA A 44 9.02 -5.97 -4.78
CA ALA A 44 9.19 -7.11 -5.67
C ALA A 44 8.71 -8.44 -5.05
N PRO A 45 8.39 -9.46 -5.87
CA PRO A 45 8.15 -10.82 -5.41
C PRO A 45 9.23 -11.32 -4.43
N GLY A 46 8.80 -11.85 -3.28
CA GLY A 46 9.70 -12.34 -2.23
C GLY A 46 10.21 -11.29 -1.23
N GLU A 47 9.90 -10.01 -1.43
CA GLU A 47 10.21 -8.93 -0.47
C GLU A 47 9.11 -8.71 0.57
N ALA A 48 9.34 -7.81 1.52
CA ALA A 48 8.35 -7.37 2.51
C ALA A 48 8.58 -5.91 2.89
N THR A 49 7.52 -5.18 3.24
CA THR A 49 7.60 -3.77 3.66
C THR A 49 8.20 -3.60 5.06
N GLY A 50 8.29 -4.70 5.83
CA GLY A 50 8.53 -4.68 7.27
C GLY A 50 7.27 -4.25 8.05
N PHE A 51 7.34 -4.35 9.39
CA PHE A 51 6.27 -3.89 10.27
C PHE A 51 6.48 -2.44 10.68
N VAL A 52 5.56 -1.57 10.29
CA VAL A 52 5.59 -0.14 10.65
C VAL A 52 4.67 0.10 11.85
N LYS A 53 5.21 0.73 12.90
CA LYS A 53 4.43 1.05 14.11
C LYS A 53 3.34 2.07 13.79
N GLY A 54 2.14 1.85 14.31
CA GLY A 54 1.00 2.76 14.14
C GLY A 54 0.26 2.60 12.81
N VAL A 55 0.70 1.70 11.93
CA VAL A 55 -0.03 1.33 10.71
C VAL A 55 -1.15 0.34 11.06
N ARG A 56 -2.29 0.51 10.40
CA ARG A 56 -3.47 -0.37 10.47
C ARG A 56 -3.94 -0.87 9.11
N TYR A 57 -3.60 -0.17 8.04
CA TYR A 57 -4.00 -0.52 6.68
C TYR A 57 -2.78 -0.67 5.79
N ALA A 58 -2.84 -1.63 4.87
CA ALA A 58 -1.94 -1.69 3.72
C ALA A 58 -2.80 -1.61 2.45
N LEU A 59 -2.57 -0.58 1.65
CA LEU A 59 -3.20 -0.41 0.35
C LEU A 59 -2.20 -0.87 -0.72
N GLU A 60 -2.52 -1.97 -1.39
CA GLU A 60 -1.79 -2.52 -2.52
C GLU A 60 -2.39 -1.98 -3.82
N VAL A 61 -1.55 -1.41 -4.68
CA VAL A 61 -1.94 -0.81 -5.97
C VAL A 61 -0.94 -1.19 -7.06
N PRO A 62 -1.31 -1.09 -8.35
CA PRO A 62 -0.37 -1.33 -9.45
C PRO A 62 0.89 -0.47 -9.33
N VAL A 63 2.04 -1.02 -9.77
CA VAL A 63 3.30 -0.27 -9.81
C VAL A 63 3.16 1.02 -10.63
N GLY A 64 3.74 2.10 -10.11
CA GLY A 64 3.72 3.43 -10.71
C GLY A 64 2.53 4.27 -10.25
N THR A 65 1.62 3.73 -9.44
CA THR A 65 0.51 4.50 -8.88
C THR A 65 1.02 5.61 -7.97
N ILE A 66 2.00 5.32 -7.10
CA ILE A 66 2.55 6.32 -6.15
C ILE A 66 3.16 7.50 -6.91
N GLU A 67 3.90 7.22 -7.98
CA GLU A 67 4.50 8.26 -8.83
C GLU A 67 3.44 9.04 -9.60
N ALA A 68 2.48 8.34 -10.22
CA ALA A 68 1.45 8.96 -11.06
C ALA A 68 0.51 9.88 -10.27
N THR A 69 0.19 9.55 -9.02
CA THR A 69 -0.65 10.39 -8.14
C THR A 69 0.17 11.45 -7.41
N GLY A 70 1.49 11.29 -7.32
CA GLY A 70 2.35 12.12 -6.50
C GLY A 70 2.10 11.97 -5.00
N THR A 71 1.53 10.83 -4.55
CA THR A 71 1.24 10.57 -3.14
C THR A 71 2.52 10.59 -2.30
N ARG A 72 2.45 11.20 -1.11
CA ARG A 72 3.57 11.39 -0.18
C ARG A 72 3.21 10.89 1.21
N GLU A 73 4.23 10.62 2.02
CA GLU A 73 4.03 10.41 3.45
C GLU A 73 3.38 11.66 4.09
N GLY A 74 2.39 11.43 4.95
CA GLY A 74 1.59 12.48 5.57
C GLY A 74 0.28 12.82 4.85
N ASP A 75 0.12 12.41 3.59
CA ASP A 75 -1.16 12.55 2.87
C ASP A 75 -2.24 11.72 3.56
N ILE A 76 -3.50 12.14 3.42
CA ILE A 76 -4.66 11.47 4.02
C ILE A 76 -5.51 10.91 2.88
N LEU A 77 -5.83 9.61 2.96
CA LEU A 77 -6.68 8.95 2.00
C LEU A 77 -8.12 8.90 2.51
N GLU A 78 -9.07 9.02 1.59
CA GLU A 78 -10.49 8.90 1.87
C GLU A 78 -11.08 7.71 1.10
N TRP A 79 -11.89 6.93 1.80
CA TRP A 79 -12.72 5.90 1.19
C TRP A 79 -13.98 5.68 2.03
N GLU A 80 -14.99 5.13 1.38
CA GLU A 80 -16.27 4.79 1.98
C GLU A 80 -16.49 3.29 1.82
N THR A 81 -17.09 2.68 2.84
CA THR A 81 -17.66 1.34 2.73
C THR A 81 -19.12 1.49 2.33
N ALA A 82 -19.56 0.70 1.36
CA ALA A 82 -20.98 0.60 1.01
C ALA A 82 -21.82 0.09 2.20
#